data_AF-A0A377DGA9-F1
#
_entry.id   AF-A0A377DGA9-F1
#
_cell.length_a   1.000
_cell.length_b   1.000
_cell.length_c   1.000
_cell.angle_alpha   90.00
_cell.angle_beta   90.00
_cell.angle_gamma   90.00
#
_symmetry.space_group_name_H-M   'P 1'
#
loop_
_entity.id
_entity.type
_entity.pdbx_description
1 polymer ?
#
loop_
_entity_poly.entity_id
_entity_poly.type
_entity_poly.pdbx_seq_one_letter_code
_entity_poly.pdbx_strand_id
1 'polypeptide(L)'
;MSVYTTAELLASTQHHFKFDPLFLRLFFRETYPFTTEKVYLSQIPGLVNMALYVSPIVSGEVIRSRGGSTSEFTPGYVKPKHEVNPQMTPASPAG
;
A
#
# COMPACT_ATOMS: atom_id res chain seq x y z
N MET A 1 -1.05 3.28 -31.76
CA MET A 1 -1.88 3.03 -30.56
C MET A 1 -1.46 4.07 -29.52
N SER A 2 -2.28 5.06 -29.21
CA SER A 2 -1.91 6.09 -28.22
C SER A 2 -2.01 5.49 -26.82
N VAL A 3 -0.94 5.57 -26.06
CA VAL A 3 -0.92 5.17 -24.65
C VAL A 3 -1.59 6.28 -23.85
N TYR A 4 -2.57 5.94 -23.01
CA TYR A 4 -3.22 6.90 -22.11
C TYR A 4 -2.20 7.49 -21.12
N THR A 5 -2.39 8.76 -20.78
CA THR A 5 -1.59 9.46 -19.78
C THR A 5 -1.98 9.02 -18.37
N THR A 6 -1.07 9.20 -17.40
CA THR A 6 -1.37 8.92 -15.98
C THR A 6 -2.57 9.72 -15.47
N ALA A 7 -2.77 10.95 -15.96
CA ALA A 7 -3.90 11.78 -15.58
C ALA A 7 -5.25 11.16 -16.02
N GLU A 8 -5.32 10.66 -17.25
CA GLU A 8 -6.51 9.98 -17.77
C GLU A 8 -6.82 8.68 -17.02
N LEU A 9 -5.79 7.90 -16.68
CA LEU A 9 -5.93 6.67 -15.90
C LEU A 9 -6.38 6.94 -14.45
N LEU A 10 -5.86 7.99 -13.82
CA LEU A 10 -6.28 8.40 -12.48
C LEU A 10 -7.74 8.84 -12.46
N ALA A 11 -8.20 9.59 -13.47
CA ALA A 11 -9.59 9.98 -13.59
C ALA A 11 -10.51 8.75 -13.70
N SER A 12 -10.19 7.78 -14.56
CA SER A 12 -11.01 6.57 -14.74
C SER A 12 -11.08 5.71 -13.46
N THR A 13 -9.98 5.53 -12.74
CA THR A 13 -9.92 4.68 -11.53
C THR A 13 -10.65 5.25 -10.32
N GLN A 14 -10.83 6.58 -10.24
CA GLN A 14 -11.51 7.21 -9.11
C GLN A 14 -13.03 7.03 -9.12
N HIS A 15 -13.64 6.79 -10.29
CA HIS A 15 -15.10 6.71 -10.48
C HIS A 15 -15.70 5.32 -10.24
N HIS A 16 -14.90 4.26 -10.15
CA HIS A 16 -15.39 2.89 -9.93
C HIS A 16 -15.48 2.54 -8.44
N PHE A 17 -16.46 1.69 -8.08
CA PHE A 17 -16.72 1.20 -6.72
C PHE A 17 -15.42 0.75 -6.04
N LYS A 18 -15.05 1.44 -4.97
CA LYS A 18 -13.91 1.06 -4.13
C LYS A 18 -14.44 0.13 -3.05
N PHE A 19 -13.91 -1.09 -3.02
CA PHE A 19 -14.08 -1.99 -1.89
C PHE A 19 -13.75 -1.23 -0.58
N ASP A 20 -14.66 -1.28 0.39
CA ASP A 20 -14.52 -0.65 1.71
C ASP A 20 -14.20 -1.73 2.77
N PRO A 21 -12.91 -2.04 3.02
CA PRO A 21 -12.52 -3.07 3.96
C PRO A 21 -12.80 -2.65 5.42
N LEU A 22 -13.61 -3.45 6.10
CA LEU A 22 -14.04 -3.22 7.49
C LEU A 22 -12.89 -2.90 8.46
N PHE A 23 -11.79 -3.66 8.41
CA PHE A 23 -10.65 -3.47 9.32
C PHE A 23 -9.95 -2.12 9.10
N LEU A 24 -9.74 -1.69 7.86
CA LEU A 24 -9.12 -0.39 7.59
C LEU A 24 -10.05 0.74 8.02
N ARG A 25 -11.36 0.60 7.76
CA ARG A 25 -12.36 1.59 8.16
C ARG A 25 -12.47 1.76 9.68
N LEU A 26 -12.36 0.67 10.45
CA LEU A 26 -12.49 0.74 11.91
C LEU A 26 -11.20 1.20 12.59
N PHE A 27 -10.03 0.70 12.17
CA PHE A 27 -8.79 0.85 12.93
C PHE A 27 -7.73 1.73 12.26
N PHE A 28 -7.80 1.97 10.95
CA PHE A 28 -6.79 2.71 10.17
C PHE A 28 -7.44 3.87 9.40
N ARG A 29 -7.98 4.82 10.16
CA ARG A 29 -8.82 5.91 9.63
C ARG A 29 -8.02 7.06 9.01
N GLU A 30 -6.76 7.18 9.36
CA GLU A 30 -5.88 8.28 8.96
C GLU A 30 -4.87 7.81 7.91
N THR A 31 -4.46 8.72 7.04
CA THR A 31 -3.46 8.46 5.99
C THR A 31 -2.46 9.60 5.93
N TYR A 32 -1.18 9.24 5.95
CA TYR A 32 -0.07 10.18 5.91
C TYR A 32 0.85 9.83 4.75
N PRO A 33 0.80 10.57 3.62
CA PRO A 33 1.70 10.35 2.51
C PRO A 33 3.12 10.85 2.84
N PHE A 34 4.13 10.09 2.43
CA PHE A 34 5.54 10.44 2.57
C PHE A 34 6.16 10.72 1.19
N THR A 35 7.09 11.67 1.13
CA THR A 35 7.89 11.96 -0.08
C THR A 35 9.18 11.15 -0.15
N THR A 36 9.49 10.41 0.92
CA THR A 36 10.66 9.55 1.05
C THR A 36 10.30 8.08 0.84
N GLU A 37 11.28 7.25 0.48
CA GLU A 37 11.08 5.80 0.40
C GLU A 37 10.76 5.20 1.77
N LYS A 38 11.40 5.70 2.83
CA LYS A 38 11.15 5.30 4.21
C LYS A 38 9.93 6.02 4.80
N VAL A 39 9.21 5.32 5.66
CA VAL A 39 8.20 5.88 6.56
C VAL A 39 8.88 6.24 7.87
N TYR A 40 8.78 7.50 8.27
CA TYR A 40 9.29 8.00 9.55
C TYR A 40 8.15 8.14 10.55
N LEU A 41 8.09 7.25 11.55
CA LEU A 41 7.01 7.22 12.54
C LEU A 41 6.99 8.48 13.42
N SER A 42 8.13 9.16 13.55
CA SER A 42 8.25 10.43 14.26
C SER A 42 7.49 11.59 13.58
N GLN A 43 7.17 11.47 12.29
CA GLN A 43 6.43 12.49 11.55
C GLN A 43 4.92 12.30 11.61
N ILE A 44 4.45 11.16 12.11
CA ILE A 44 3.02 10.87 12.26
C ILE A 44 2.56 11.53 13.59
N PRO A 45 1.54 12.39 13.57
CA PRO A 45 1.00 13.01 14.78
C PRO A 45 0.55 11.96 15.80
N GLY A 46 0.89 12.19 17.07
CA GLY A 46 0.51 11.30 18.16
C GLY A 46 0.91 11.86 19.52
N LEU A 47 0.31 11.33 20.58
CA LEU A 47 0.63 11.75 21.96
C LEU A 47 1.94 11.14 22.47
N VAL A 48 2.45 10.09 21.80
CA VAL A 48 3.64 9.35 22.21
C VAL A 48 4.52 9.04 21.01
N ASN A 49 5.83 8.99 21.23
CA ASN A 49 6.78 8.56 20.21
C ASN A 49 6.53 7.10 19.83
N MET A 50 6.35 6.85 18.53
CA MET A 50 6.13 5.51 18.00
C MET A 50 7.44 4.85 17.60
N ALA A 51 7.56 3.56 17.94
CA ALA A 51 8.67 2.71 17.52
C ALA A 51 8.15 1.30 17.21
N LEU A 52 8.86 0.61 16.33
CA LEU A 52 8.60 -0.76 15.92
C LEU A 52 9.81 -1.62 16.28
N TYR A 53 9.57 -2.86 16.66
CA TYR A 53 10.62 -3.87 16.70
C TYR A 53 10.64 -4.62 15.36
N VAL A 54 11.73 -4.50 14.62
CA VAL A 54 11.90 -5.11 13.29
C VAL A 54 12.96 -6.20 13.38
N SER A 55 12.68 -7.37 12.82
CA SER A 55 13.61 -8.50 12.74
C SER A 55 13.60 -9.10 11.34
N PRO A 56 14.75 -9.58 10.84
CA PRO A 56 14.81 -10.28 9.57
C PRO A 56 14.16 -11.66 9.67
N ILE A 57 13.60 -12.10 8.55
CA ILE A 57 13.13 -13.47 8.35
C ILE A 57 14.14 -14.18 7.45
N VAL A 58 14.61 -15.36 7.87
CA VAL A 58 15.50 -16.22 7.09
C VAL A 58 14.88 -17.61 7.03
N SER A 59 14.65 -18.13 5.82
CA SER A 59 14.02 -19.44 5.61
C SER A 59 12.67 -19.62 6.32
N GLY A 60 11.89 -18.56 6.45
CA GLY A 60 10.57 -18.57 7.12
C GLY A 60 10.62 -18.39 8.63
N GLU A 61 11.81 -18.37 9.25
CA GLU A 61 11.97 -18.15 10.68
C GLU A 61 12.41 -16.71 11.00
N VAL A 62 11.84 -16.15 12.07
CA VAL A 62 12.18 -14.81 12.56
C VAL A 62 13.44 -14.89 13.43
N ILE A 63 14.53 -14.25 12.99
CA ILE A 63 15.78 -14.18 13.77
C ILE A 63 15.74 -12.95 14.69
N ARG A 64 15.15 -13.10 15.89
CA ARG A 64 15.05 -12.00 16.88
C ARG A 64 16.40 -11.50 17.38
N SER A 65 17.43 -12.34 17.43
CA SER A 65 18.78 -11.92 17.84
C SER A 65 19.41 -10.87 16.91
N ARG A 66 18.89 -10.75 15.68
CA ARG A 66 19.29 -9.73 14.69
C ARG A 66 18.26 -8.60 14.57
N GLY A 67 17.28 -8.56 15.47
CA GLY A 67 16.24 -7.54 15.51
C GLY A 67 16.62 -6.33 16.35
N GLY A 68 15.92 -5.23 16.13
CA GLY A 68 16.12 -3.99 16.86
C GLY A 68 14.87 -3.11 16.88
N SER A 69 14.83 -2.17 17.82
CA SER A 69 13.82 -1.12 17.85
C SER A 69 14.20 -0.01 16.86
N THR A 70 13.25 0.45 16.06
CA THR A 70 13.42 1.51 15.06
C THR A 70 12.16 2.37 14.99
N SER A 71 12.32 3.66 14.69
CA SER A 71 11.22 4.59 14.40
C SER A 71 11.01 4.82 12.91
N GLU A 72 11.70 4.05 12.06
CA GLU A 72 11.58 4.11 10.61
C GLU A 72 11.54 2.71 9.99
N PHE A 73 10.86 2.59 8.85
CA PHE A 73 10.86 1.36 8.05
C PHE A 73 10.63 1.65 6.56
N THR A 74 11.07 0.72 5.70
CA THR A 74 10.77 0.75 4.27
C THR A 74 9.50 -0.08 4.01
N PRO A 75 8.41 0.49 3.47
CA PRO A 75 7.20 -0.25 3.15
C PRO A 75 7.41 -1.15 1.93
N GLY A 76 6.63 -2.23 1.82
CA GLY A 76 6.61 -3.07 0.63
C GLY A 76 6.03 -2.30 -0.56
N TYR A 77 6.82 -2.13 -1.62
CA TYR A 77 6.38 -1.48 -2.85
C TYR A 77 5.54 -2.43 -3.71
N VAL A 78 4.29 -2.04 -3.99
CA VAL A 78 3.32 -2.86 -4.75
C VAL A 78 3.06 -2.21 -6.11
N LYS A 79 3.33 -2.94 -7.20
CA LYS A 79 3.14 -2.46 -8.59
C LYS A 79 2.59 -3.58 -9.49
N PRO A 80 1.30 -3.95 -9.35
CA PRO A 80 0.68 -4.94 -10.22
C PRO A 80 0.65 -4.46 -11.67
N LYS A 81 0.84 -5.39 -12.61
CA LYS A 81 0.78 -5.13 -14.05
C LYS A 81 -0.05 -6.22 -14.72
N HIS A 82 -0.94 -5.80 -15.61
CA HIS A 82 -1.76 -6.69 -16.42
C HIS A 82 -1.55 -6.35 -17.89
N GLU A 83 -1.57 -7.36 -18.76
CA GLU A 83 -1.60 -7.15 -20.20
C GLU A 83 -3.01 -6.72 -20.63
N VAL A 84 -3.08 -5.74 -21.53
CA VAL A 84 -4.35 -5.30 -22.09
C VAL A 84 -4.61 -6.07 -23.37
N ASN A 85 -5.48 -7.08 -23.30
CA ASN A 85 -5.91 -7.87 -24.45
C ASN A 85 -7.34 -7.47 -24.87
N PRO A 86 -7.53 -6.85 -26.06
CA PRO A 86 -8.86 -6.47 -26.56
C PRO A 86 -9.83 -7.64 -26.78
N GLN A 87 -9.33 -8.87 -26.91
CA GLN A 87 -10.14 -10.08 -27.08
C GLN A 87 -10.53 -10.73 -25.73
N MET A 88 -10.08 -10.16 -24.60
CA MET A 88 -10.49 -10.64 -23.28
C MET A 88 -11.98 -10.41 -23.09
N THR A 89 -12.75 -11.47 -22.85
CA THR A 89 -14.18 -11.36 -22.55
C THR A 89 -14.34 -10.84 -21.11
N PRO A 90 -14.86 -9.60 -20.89
CA PRO A 90 -15.16 -9.14 -19.56
C PRO A 90 -16.35 -9.91 -19.00
N ALA A 91 -16.34 -10.23 -17.71
CA ALA A 91 -17.54 -10.71 -17.04
C ALA A 91 -18.60 -9.60 -17.11
N SER A 92 -19.80 -9.92 -17.62
CA SER A 92 -20.90 -8.96 -17.62
C SER A 92 -21.25 -8.62 -16.17
N PRO A 93 -21.31 -7.34 -15.77
CA PRO A 93 -21.84 -7.01 -14.46
C PRO A 93 -23.28 -7.50 -14.39
N ALA A 94 -23.62 -8.26 -13.35
CA ALA A 94 -25.01 -8.53 -13.02
C ALA A 94 -25.68 -7.19 -12.69
N GLY A 95 -26.79 -6.91 -13.37
CA GLY A 95 -27.53 -5.64 -13.25
C GLY A 95 -28.13 -5.42 -11.88
#